data_AF-A0AA36IXF1-F1
#
_entry.id   AF-A0AA36IXF1-F1
#
_cell.length_a   1.000
_cell.length_b   1.000
_cell.length_c   1.000
_cell.angle_alpha   90.00
_cell.angle_beta   90.00
_cell.angle_gamma   90.00
#
_symmetry.space_group_name_H-M   'P 1'
#
loop_
_entity.id
_entity.type
_entity.pdbx_description
1 polymer ?
#
loop_
_entity_poly.entity_id
_entity_poly.type
_entity_poly.pdbx_seq_one_letter_code
_entity_poly.pdbx_strand_id
1 'polypeptide(L)'
;MEPGRMACPGHFLEVPLRGNCPSAPSGGLRSLPPKARCDWHTATAALAPVLEARRRQALRRRCAVAERRAEPCAAGGSACGKIWAVRRRSLEVLREAVEAQHVANSYDWARPSWQNYADNTGSATCRVANGRSEIDWDYHGIYTESRCDMQDAMVAAMIEEAEAREARGTPQSATSSPCAVFSAGAIGVGKSYTVGWLADQGLMPSLISSVYIDPDIIARGMPEWQGYQDHLGHGPNGHEMCLKEAGLISELALWASLEKGLSVCVDSSLRDGAWHRQLFQKICEQRPQYRLTLLHVEVAEAEVVPVLLRRAEARAAQSGRKVPEEAIRRSAAVVPSSVAEVCDVVDLYVRVHNGGMKEGSEPYIAGLCARDEDSARLFSDSAEDQKAASARLADFLWRPVRR
;
A
#
# COMPACT_ATOMS: atom_id res chain seq x y z
N MET A 1 -31.84 1.09 -24.17
CA MET A 1 -30.80 1.97 -23.63
C MET A 1 -29.67 1.08 -23.20
N GLU A 2 -28.61 1.00 -24.00
CA GLU A 2 -27.44 0.18 -23.69
C GLU A 2 -26.51 0.95 -22.74
N PRO A 3 -25.92 0.30 -21.74
CA PRO A 3 -24.94 0.94 -20.87
C PRO A 3 -23.60 1.04 -21.62
N GLY A 4 -23.16 2.28 -21.85
CA GLY A 4 -21.89 2.58 -22.50
C GLY A 4 -20.70 2.08 -21.68
N ARG A 5 -19.90 1.20 -22.29
CA ARG A 5 -18.57 0.83 -21.81
C ARG A 5 -17.63 2.02 -22.01
N MET A 6 -17.08 2.56 -20.93
CA MET A 6 -15.99 3.54 -20.96
C MET A 6 -14.69 2.85 -20.57
N ALA A 7 -13.70 2.89 -21.46
CA ALA A 7 -12.35 2.40 -21.20
C ALA A 7 -11.55 3.43 -20.37
N CYS A 8 -10.83 2.94 -19.36
CA CYS A 8 -9.86 3.73 -18.60
C CYS A 8 -8.62 4.07 -19.47
N PRO A 9 -8.12 5.32 -19.46
CA PRO A 9 -6.92 5.67 -20.22
C PRO A 9 -5.65 5.23 -19.47
N GLY A 10 -5.09 4.09 -19.87
CA GLY A 10 -3.75 3.67 -19.47
C GLY A 10 -2.67 4.47 -20.20
N HIS A 11 -2.16 5.53 -19.57
CA HIS A 11 -0.96 6.21 -20.05
C HIS A 11 0.30 5.60 -19.41
N PHE A 12 1.02 4.77 -20.17
CA PHE A 12 2.42 4.43 -19.88
C PHE A 12 3.34 5.06 -20.92
N LEU A 13 4.40 5.72 -20.43
CA LEU A 13 5.50 6.25 -21.23
C LEU A 13 6.40 5.09 -21.65
N GLU A 14 6.48 4.79 -22.95
CA GLU A 14 7.54 3.96 -23.51
C GLU A 14 8.86 4.74 -23.51
N VAL A 15 9.89 4.19 -22.87
CA VAL A 15 11.28 4.68 -22.96
C VAL A 15 12.09 3.68 -23.79
N PRO A 16 12.71 4.09 -24.92
CA PRO A 16 13.53 3.18 -25.70
C PRO A 16 14.92 3.01 -25.05
N LEU A 17 15.27 1.79 -24.66
CA LEU A 17 16.63 1.41 -24.28
C LEU A 17 17.45 1.08 -25.55
N ARG A 18 18.33 2.01 -25.97
CA ARG A 18 19.49 1.69 -26.80
C ARG A 18 20.73 2.43 -26.29
N GLY A 19 21.77 1.68 -25.94
CA GLY A 19 23.10 2.19 -25.63
C GLY A 19 24.15 1.11 -25.83
N ASN A 20 25.03 1.33 -26.80
CA ASN A 20 26.10 0.44 -27.27
C ASN A 20 27.20 0.23 -26.21
N CYS A 21 27.74 -1.00 -26.14
CA CYS A 21 28.99 -1.33 -25.46
C CYS A 21 30.22 -0.82 -26.24
N PRO A 22 31.22 -0.22 -25.59
CA PRO A 22 32.56 -0.12 -26.14
C PRO A 22 33.43 -1.32 -25.74
N SER A 23 34.14 -1.82 -26.74
CA SER A 23 35.13 -2.90 -26.72
C SER A 23 36.35 -2.64 -25.81
N ALA A 24 36.86 -3.70 -25.20
CA ALA A 24 38.05 -3.73 -24.34
C ALA A 24 39.37 -3.63 -25.14
N PRO A 25 40.47 -3.11 -24.55
CA PRO A 25 41.78 -3.16 -25.16
C PRO A 25 42.51 -4.47 -24.84
N SER A 26 43.07 -5.08 -25.89
CA SER A 26 43.98 -6.22 -25.86
C SER A 26 45.38 -5.80 -25.43
N GLY A 27 45.82 -6.23 -24.25
CA GLY A 27 47.19 -6.06 -23.74
C GLY A 27 47.81 -7.41 -23.38
N GLY A 28 48.90 -7.75 -24.07
CA GLY A 28 49.58 -9.05 -24.00
C GLY A 28 50.30 -9.32 -22.68
N LEU A 29 50.33 -10.60 -22.27
CA LEU A 29 51.12 -11.12 -21.18
C LEU A 29 51.97 -12.30 -21.65
N ARG A 30 53.25 -12.23 -21.27
CA ARG A 30 54.35 -13.12 -21.65
C ARG A 30 54.17 -14.53 -21.09
N SER A 31 54.66 -15.48 -21.86
CA SER A 31 54.73 -16.91 -21.60
C SER A 31 55.44 -17.28 -20.29
N LEU A 32 54.79 -18.08 -19.45
CA LEU A 32 55.39 -18.85 -18.35
C LEU A 32 55.37 -20.36 -18.69
N PRO A 33 56.32 -21.15 -18.16
CA PRO A 33 56.58 -22.53 -18.58
C PRO A 33 55.53 -23.55 -18.08
N PRO A 34 55.34 -24.68 -18.77
CA PRO A 34 54.26 -25.62 -18.51
C PRO A 34 54.71 -26.68 -17.48
N LYS A 35 54.21 -26.59 -16.25
CA LYS A 35 53.99 -27.74 -15.35
C LYS A 35 53.12 -27.29 -14.18
N ALA A 36 52.10 -28.09 -13.88
CA ALA A 36 50.96 -27.83 -13.00
C ALA A 36 49.88 -26.89 -13.57
N ARG A 37 49.27 -27.27 -14.70
CA ARG A 37 47.87 -26.90 -14.97
C ARG A 37 46.99 -27.69 -14.00
N CYS A 38 46.93 -27.20 -12.76
CA CYS A 38 45.88 -27.57 -11.84
C CYS A 38 44.57 -27.00 -12.39
N ASP A 39 43.51 -27.80 -12.34
CA ASP A 39 42.25 -27.65 -13.06
C ASP A 39 41.37 -26.52 -12.46
N TRP A 40 41.94 -25.32 -12.41
CA TRP A 40 41.35 -24.14 -11.77
C TRP A 40 39.99 -23.78 -12.39
N HIS A 41 39.84 -23.95 -13.70
CA HIS A 41 38.56 -23.69 -14.39
C HIS A 41 37.44 -24.63 -13.91
N THR A 42 37.74 -25.92 -13.71
CA THR A 42 36.79 -26.92 -13.20
C THR A 42 36.45 -26.65 -11.73
N ALA A 43 37.43 -26.25 -10.92
CA ALA A 43 37.21 -25.87 -9.52
C ALA A 43 36.38 -24.58 -9.37
N THR A 44 36.59 -23.57 -10.22
CA THR A 44 35.75 -22.35 -10.21
C THR A 44 34.32 -22.61 -10.69
N ALA A 45 34.12 -23.50 -11.67
CA ALA A 45 32.77 -23.86 -12.13
C ALA A 45 31.98 -24.60 -11.04
N ALA A 46 32.63 -25.49 -10.27
CA ALA A 46 32.01 -26.20 -9.16
C ALA A 46 31.67 -25.29 -7.96
N LEU A 47 32.42 -24.21 -7.75
CA LEU A 47 32.22 -23.27 -6.65
C LEU A 47 31.23 -22.12 -6.98
N ALA A 48 30.97 -21.84 -8.26
CA ALA A 48 30.08 -20.76 -8.68
C ALA A 48 28.67 -20.84 -8.05
N PRO A 49 27.98 -22.01 -7.99
CA PRO A 49 26.68 -22.11 -7.34
C PRO A 49 26.75 -21.83 -5.84
N VAL A 50 27.82 -22.24 -5.17
CA VAL A 50 28.03 -22.04 -3.72
C VAL A 50 28.31 -20.58 -3.40
N LEU A 51 29.12 -19.91 -4.22
CA LEU A 51 29.41 -18.48 -4.07
C LEU A 51 28.18 -17.62 -4.35
N GLU A 52 27.39 -17.97 -5.36
CA GLU A 52 26.12 -17.31 -5.68
C GLU A 52 25.08 -17.50 -4.56
N ALA A 53 24.95 -18.73 -4.02
CA ALA A 53 24.10 -19.00 -2.87
C ALA A 53 24.53 -18.19 -1.62
N ARG A 54 25.84 -18.10 -1.35
CA ARG A 54 26.37 -17.26 -0.25
C ARG A 54 26.14 -15.77 -0.48
N ARG A 55 26.27 -15.29 -1.72
CA ARG A 55 25.98 -13.90 -2.09
C ARG A 55 24.51 -13.57 -1.87
N ARG A 56 23.59 -14.44 -2.31
CA ARG A 56 22.14 -14.31 -2.06
C ARG A 56 21.82 -14.34 -0.57
N GLN A 57 22.43 -15.24 0.20
CA GLN A 57 22.25 -15.29 1.65
C GLN A 57 22.77 -14.02 2.34
N ALA A 58 23.90 -13.48 1.90
CA ALA A 58 24.45 -12.23 2.41
C ALA A 58 23.57 -11.02 2.05
N LEU A 59 23.02 -10.97 0.83
CA LEU A 59 22.06 -9.94 0.42
C LEU A 59 20.78 -10.02 1.24
N ARG A 60 20.18 -11.22 1.41
CA ARG A 60 19.01 -11.44 2.28
C ARG A 60 19.26 -10.96 3.72
N ARG A 61 20.44 -11.26 4.29
CA ARG A 61 20.82 -10.76 5.62
C ARG A 61 20.97 -9.24 5.66
N ARG A 62 21.55 -8.62 4.62
CA ARG A 62 21.69 -7.16 4.54
C ARG A 62 20.34 -6.47 4.36
N CYS A 63 19.43 -7.00 3.54
CA CYS A 63 18.07 -6.51 3.38
C CYS A 63 17.28 -6.64 4.68
N ALA A 64 17.32 -7.80 5.35
CA ALA A 64 16.64 -7.98 6.64
C ALA A 64 17.21 -7.11 7.78
N VAL A 65 18.49 -6.70 7.69
CA VAL A 65 19.09 -5.73 8.63
C VAL A 65 18.74 -4.29 8.25
N ALA A 66 18.67 -3.96 6.96
CA ALA A 66 18.24 -2.66 6.46
C ALA A 66 16.76 -2.41 6.78
N GLU A 67 15.87 -3.39 6.58
CA GLU A 67 14.45 -3.30 6.97
C GLU A 67 14.29 -3.05 8.47
N ARG A 68 15.10 -3.69 9.31
CA ARG A 68 15.12 -3.45 10.77
C ARG A 68 15.73 -2.10 11.19
N ARG A 69 16.55 -1.48 10.34
CA ARG A 69 17.20 -0.18 10.59
C ARG A 69 16.46 1.00 9.97
N ALA A 70 15.67 0.77 8.93
CA ALA A 70 14.82 1.74 8.25
C ALA A 70 13.57 2.12 9.07
N GLU A 71 13.34 1.45 10.20
CA GLU A 71 12.26 1.79 11.10
C GLU A 71 12.61 3.09 11.84
N PRO A 72 11.73 4.11 11.81
CA PRO A 72 11.99 5.35 12.51
C PRO A 72 12.23 5.05 13.99
N CYS A 73 13.36 5.56 14.50
CA CYS A 73 13.85 5.44 15.86
C CYS A 73 12.78 5.05 16.90
N ALA A 74 12.90 3.84 17.45
CA ALA A 74 12.34 3.47 18.76
C ALA A 74 12.90 4.35 19.90
N ALA A 75 13.85 5.24 19.61
CA ALA A 75 14.43 6.18 20.54
C ALA A 75 13.61 7.48 20.59
N GLY A 76 12.49 7.46 21.34
CA GLY A 76 11.82 8.68 21.80
C GLY A 76 10.30 8.70 21.60
N GLY A 77 9.55 8.21 22.58
CA GLY A 77 8.21 8.69 22.97
C GLY A 77 7.14 8.97 21.89
N SER A 78 6.17 8.06 21.82
CA SER A 78 4.76 8.31 22.20
C SER A 78 3.62 8.57 21.18
N ALA A 79 3.74 8.42 19.86
CA ALA A 79 2.51 8.62 19.03
C ALA A 79 2.35 7.80 17.73
N CYS A 80 3.24 6.87 17.39
CA CYS A 80 3.09 6.12 16.13
C CYS A 80 3.23 4.59 16.27
N GLY A 81 3.44 4.07 17.47
CA GLY A 81 3.86 2.68 17.68
C GLY A 81 2.81 1.65 17.25
N LYS A 82 1.52 1.93 17.49
CA LYS A 82 0.46 0.94 17.28
C LYS A 82 0.21 0.66 15.81
N ILE A 83 0.09 1.69 14.97
CA ILE A 83 -0.15 1.46 13.53
C ILE A 83 1.05 0.81 12.85
N TRP A 84 2.29 1.14 13.26
CA TRP A 84 3.47 0.49 12.72
C TRP A 84 3.52 -0.99 13.11
N ALA A 85 3.12 -1.32 14.34
CA ALA A 85 2.95 -2.71 14.75
C ALA A 85 1.89 -3.44 13.92
N VAL A 86 0.74 -2.80 13.65
CA VAL A 86 -0.28 -3.34 12.73
C VAL A 86 0.30 -3.58 11.35
N ARG A 87 0.95 -2.58 10.74
CA ARG A 87 1.52 -2.70 9.38
C ARG A 87 2.60 -3.79 9.30
N ARG A 88 3.45 -3.89 10.32
CA ARG A 88 4.47 -4.94 10.41
C ARG A 88 3.81 -6.32 10.50
N ARG A 89 2.85 -6.48 11.40
CA ARG A 89 2.13 -7.74 11.55
C ARG A 89 1.37 -8.12 10.29
N SER A 90 0.72 -7.15 9.62
CA SER A 90 0.07 -7.35 8.32
C SER A 90 1.05 -7.89 7.27
N LEU A 91 2.27 -7.35 7.20
CA LEU A 91 3.27 -7.88 6.28
C LEU A 91 3.72 -9.31 6.65
N GLU A 92 3.88 -9.60 7.94
CA GLU A 92 4.26 -10.93 8.44
C GLU A 92 3.19 -11.97 8.08
N VAL A 93 1.92 -11.73 8.40
CA VAL A 93 0.83 -12.68 8.10
C VAL A 93 0.66 -12.92 6.60
N LEU A 94 0.89 -11.89 5.78
CA LEU A 94 0.87 -12.05 4.33
C LEU A 94 2.00 -12.95 3.84
N ARG A 95 3.22 -12.79 4.39
CA ARG A 95 4.37 -13.65 4.05
C ARG A 95 4.15 -15.10 4.53
N GLU A 96 3.59 -15.27 5.72
CA GLU A 96 3.20 -16.58 6.28
C GLU A 96 2.17 -17.26 5.37
N ALA A 97 1.14 -16.54 4.92
CA ALA A 97 0.06 -17.07 4.07
C ALA A 97 0.54 -17.59 2.71
N VAL A 98 1.65 -17.06 2.20
CA VAL A 98 2.21 -17.44 0.89
C VAL A 98 3.53 -18.19 0.98
N GLU A 99 3.95 -18.64 2.17
CA GLU A 99 5.26 -19.28 2.37
C GLU A 99 5.43 -20.54 1.51
N ALA A 100 4.36 -21.29 1.30
CA ALA A 100 4.34 -22.48 0.45
C ALA A 100 4.42 -22.17 -1.06
N GLN A 101 4.21 -20.90 -1.46
CA GLN A 101 4.24 -20.49 -2.86
C GLN A 101 5.68 -20.28 -3.30
N HIS A 102 6.04 -20.89 -4.43
CA HIS A 102 7.39 -20.82 -4.96
C HIS A 102 7.40 -20.06 -6.28
N VAL A 103 8.29 -19.08 -6.39
CA VAL A 103 8.57 -18.40 -7.65
C VAL A 103 9.34 -19.38 -8.53
N ALA A 104 8.78 -19.72 -9.69
CA ALA A 104 9.40 -20.66 -10.62
C ALA A 104 10.81 -20.18 -11.03
N ASN A 105 11.74 -21.12 -11.25
CA ASN A 105 13.08 -20.76 -11.75
C ASN A 105 13.05 -20.09 -13.13
N SER A 106 11.97 -20.28 -13.89
CA SER A 106 11.70 -19.68 -15.18
C SER A 106 10.97 -18.33 -15.09
N TYR A 107 10.85 -17.73 -13.90
CA TYR A 107 10.16 -16.45 -13.73
C TYR A 107 10.86 -15.34 -14.50
N ASP A 108 10.10 -14.58 -15.28
CA ASP A 108 10.62 -13.47 -16.07
C ASP A 108 10.58 -12.16 -15.26
N TRP A 109 11.73 -11.76 -14.72
CA TRP A 109 11.88 -10.55 -13.93
C TRP A 109 11.72 -9.24 -14.74
N ALA A 110 11.67 -9.31 -16.07
CA ALA A 110 11.38 -8.15 -16.91
C ALA A 110 9.87 -7.91 -17.11
N ARG A 111 9.02 -8.87 -16.71
CA ARG A 111 7.57 -8.77 -16.80
C ARG A 111 6.97 -8.54 -15.42
N PRO A 112 5.91 -7.71 -15.29
CA PRO A 112 5.24 -7.52 -14.01
C PRO A 112 4.47 -8.78 -13.59
N SER A 113 4.16 -8.91 -12.30
CA SER A 113 3.57 -10.11 -11.70
C SER A 113 2.30 -10.56 -12.40
N TRP A 114 1.40 -9.62 -12.68
CA TRP A 114 0.13 -9.90 -13.34
C TRP A 114 0.30 -10.47 -14.75
N GLN A 115 1.40 -10.16 -15.45
CA GLN A 115 1.68 -10.75 -16.76
C GLN A 115 2.30 -12.14 -16.65
N ASN A 116 3.18 -12.34 -15.67
CA ASN A 116 3.80 -13.64 -15.42
C ASN A 116 2.76 -14.72 -15.07
N TYR A 117 1.68 -14.32 -14.39
CA TYR A 117 0.61 -15.21 -13.93
C TYR A 117 -0.71 -15.06 -14.69
N ALA A 118 -0.72 -14.36 -15.83
CA ALA A 118 -1.92 -14.22 -16.66
C ALA A 118 -2.35 -15.58 -17.23
N ASP A 119 -3.63 -15.94 -17.11
CA ASP A 119 -4.20 -17.09 -17.80
C ASP A 119 -4.76 -16.68 -19.17
N ASN A 120 -4.01 -17.00 -20.22
CA ASN A 120 -4.42 -16.74 -21.61
C ASN A 120 -5.37 -17.80 -22.17
N THR A 121 -5.64 -18.88 -21.43
CA THR A 121 -6.52 -19.95 -21.89
C THR A 121 -8.00 -19.62 -21.68
N GLY A 122 -8.30 -18.64 -20.82
CA GLY A 122 -9.66 -18.29 -20.40
C GLY A 122 -10.37 -19.42 -19.64
N SER A 123 -9.61 -20.43 -19.18
CA SER A 123 -10.15 -21.63 -18.54
C SER A 123 -10.07 -21.59 -17.03
N ALA A 124 -9.16 -20.77 -16.48
CA ALA A 124 -9.09 -20.54 -15.04
C ALA A 124 -10.28 -19.69 -14.60
N THR A 125 -11.33 -20.36 -14.13
CA THR A 125 -12.25 -19.74 -13.20
C THR A 125 -11.53 -19.68 -11.87
N CYS A 126 -10.86 -18.56 -11.58
CA CYS A 126 -10.47 -18.25 -10.21
C CYS A 126 -11.69 -18.50 -9.33
N ARG A 127 -11.62 -19.53 -8.48
CA ARG A 127 -12.80 -19.97 -7.73
C ARG A 127 -13.35 -18.79 -6.97
N VAL A 128 -14.67 -18.76 -6.89
CA VAL A 128 -15.45 -17.61 -6.44
C VAL A 128 -15.16 -17.34 -4.97
N ALA A 129 -14.07 -16.64 -4.69
CA ALA A 129 -13.91 -15.94 -3.43
C ALA A 129 -14.90 -14.77 -3.41
N ASN A 130 -15.53 -14.60 -2.26
CA ASN A 130 -16.31 -13.43 -1.89
C ASN A 130 -15.63 -12.15 -2.39
N GLY A 131 -16.39 -11.30 -3.10
CA GLY A 131 -15.89 -10.08 -3.75
C GLY A 131 -15.39 -10.19 -5.19
N ARG A 132 -15.08 -11.39 -5.73
CA ARG A 132 -14.63 -11.53 -7.14
C ARG A 132 -15.67 -11.09 -8.19
N SER A 133 -16.96 -11.13 -7.85
CA SER A 133 -18.05 -10.60 -8.70
C SER A 133 -17.99 -9.10 -8.87
N GLU A 134 -17.33 -8.40 -7.96
CA GLU A 134 -17.29 -6.94 -7.92
C GLU A 134 -16.06 -6.34 -8.61
N ILE A 135 -15.14 -7.19 -9.07
CA ILE A 135 -13.85 -6.83 -9.66
C ILE A 135 -13.99 -6.46 -11.15
N ASP A 136 -13.29 -5.40 -11.55
CA ASP A 136 -13.06 -5.07 -12.95
C ASP A 136 -11.98 -5.99 -13.56
N TRP A 137 -12.43 -7.11 -14.13
CA TRP A 137 -11.55 -8.08 -14.80
C TRP A 137 -10.95 -7.55 -16.10
N ASP A 138 -11.56 -6.54 -16.74
CA ASP A 138 -10.99 -5.92 -17.94
C ASP A 138 -9.72 -5.15 -17.58
N TYR A 139 -9.72 -4.46 -16.42
CA TYR A 139 -8.52 -3.81 -15.90
C TYR A 139 -7.50 -4.80 -15.36
N HIS A 140 -7.89 -5.71 -14.47
CA HIS A 140 -6.94 -6.58 -13.75
C HIS A 140 -6.41 -7.74 -14.58
N GLY A 141 -7.22 -8.30 -15.48
CA GLY A 141 -6.93 -9.52 -16.21
C GLY A 141 -7.23 -10.79 -15.40
N ILE A 142 -7.23 -11.94 -16.07
CA ILE A 142 -7.48 -13.24 -15.46
C ILE A 142 -6.14 -13.91 -15.11
N TYR A 143 -6.09 -14.56 -13.95
CA TYR A 143 -4.89 -15.19 -13.41
C TYR A 143 -5.02 -16.72 -13.41
N THR A 144 -3.89 -17.43 -13.33
CA THR A 144 -3.90 -18.89 -13.15
C THR A 144 -4.57 -19.32 -11.84
N GLU A 145 -5.17 -20.52 -11.79
CA GLU A 145 -5.86 -21.03 -10.59
C GLU A 145 -4.96 -20.97 -9.34
N SER A 146 -3.73 -21.47 -9.44
CA SER A 146 -2.75 -21.44 -8.34
C SER A 146 -2.42 -20.02 -7.84
N ARG A 147 -2.51 -19.02 -8.73
CA ARG A 147 -2.24 -17.63 -8.36
C ARG A 147 -3.46 -17.03 -7.67
N CYS A 148 -4.66 -17.39 -8.11
CA CYS A 148 -5.89 -17.02 -7.43
C CYS A 148 -5.99 -17.62 -6.02
N ASP A 149 -5.58 -18.87 -5.83
CA ASP A 149 -5.50 -19.48 -4.50
C ASP A 149 -4.56 -18.69 -3.56
N MET A 150 -3.44 -18.20 -4.09
CA MET A 150 -2.50 -17.36 -3.34
C MET A 150 -3.11 -16.00 -2.98
N GLN A 151 -3.80 -15.36 -3.92
CA GLN A 151 -4.52 -14.10 -3.68
C GLN A 151 -5.57 -14.28 -2.58
N ASP A 152 -6.34 -15.37 -2.63
CA ASP A 152 -7.39 -15.68 -1.66
C ASP A 152 -6.78 -15.98 -0.27
N ALA A 153 -5.64 -16.67 -0.22
CA ALA A 153 -4.91 -16.90 1.03
C ALA A 153 -4.41 -15.60 1.67
N MET A 154 -3.91 -14.64 0.87
CA MET A 154 -3.53 -13.31 1.36
C MET A 154 -4.74 -12.54 1.93
N VAL A 155 -5.87 -12.57 1.23
CA VAL A 155 -7.12 -11.93 1.69
C VAL A 155 -7.60 -12.55 3.01
N ALA A 156 -7.64 -13.88 3.09
CA ALA A 156 -8.03 -14.61 4.30
C ALA A 156 -7.14 -14.24 5.49
N ALA A 157 -5.82 -14.23 5.31
CA ALA A 157 -4.88 -13.89 6.37
C ALA A 157 -5.05 -12.45 6.91
N MET A 158 -5.38 -11.49 6.04
CA MET A 158 -5.65 -10.11 6.46
C MET A 158 -6.93 -10.01 7.29
N ILE A 159 -7.97 -10.75 6.91
CA ILE A 159 -9.25 -10.81 7.63
C ILE A 159 -9.07 -11.49 8.99
N GLU A 160 -8.42 -12.65 9.01
CA GLU A 160 -8.16 -13.42 10.24
C GLU A 160 -7.32 -12.61 11.25
N GLU A 161 -6.30 -11.87 10.80
CA GLU A 161 -5.53 -10.99 11.69
C GLU A 161 -6.37 -9.81 12.23
N ALA A 162 -7.35 -9.30 11.47
CA ALA A 162 -8.28 -8.28 11.97
C ALA A 162 -9.23 -8.86 13.03
N GLU A 163 -9.88 -9.99 12.74
CA GLU A 163 -10.75 -10.72 13.67
C GLU A 163 -9.98 -11.08 14.96
N ALA A 164 -8.72 -11.53 14.83
CA ALA A 164 -7.86 -11.84 15.97
C ALA A 164 -7.45 -10.59 16.78
N ARG A 165 -7.24 -9.44 16.14
CA ARG A 165 -6.98 -8.15 16.83
C ARG A 165 -8.21 -7.69 17.59
N GLU A 166 -9.38 -7.77 16.98
CA GLU A 166 -10.65 -7.46 17.62
C GLU A 166 -10.88 -8.33 18.85
N ALA A 167 -10.62 -9.64 18.75
CA ALA A 167 -10.74 -10.57 19.88
C ALA A 167 -9.76 -10.29 21.05
N ARG A 168 -8.58 -9.70 20.78
CA ARG A 168 -7.59 -9.32 21.81
C ARG A 168 -7.85 -7.95 22.44
N GLY A 169 -8.54 -7.06 21.71
CA GLY A 169 -8.77 -5.68 22.12
C GLY A 169 -10.00 -5.50 22.99
N THR A 170 -10.33 -4.24 23.30
CA THR A 170 -11.71 -3.91 23.66
C THR A 170 -12.55 -4.24 22.43
N PRO A 171 -13.56 -5.13 22.54
CA PRO A 171 -14.41 -5.46 21.40
C PRO A 171 -14.84 -4.15 20.75
N GLN A 172 -14.79 -4.08 19.43
CA GLN A 172 -15.52 -3.04 18.72
C GLN A 172 -16.93 -3.10 19.32
N SER A 173 -17.35 -2.06 20.04
CA SER A 173 -18.52 -2.17 20.91
C SER A 173 -19.63 -2.77 20.05
N ALA A 174 -20.22 -3.90 20.44
CA ALA A 174 -21.14 -4.69 19.61
C ALA A 174 -22.34 -3.87 19.05
N THR A 175 -22.45 -2.61 19.46
CA THR A 175 -23.41 -1.58 19.10
C THR A 175 -22.98 -0.65 17.95
N SER A 176 -21.74 -0.71 17.43
CA SER A 176 -21.28 0.24 16.40
C SER A 176 -21.45 -0.31 14.98
N SER A 177 -22.03 0.49 14.09
CA SER A 177 -22.04 0.21 12.65
C SER A 177 -20.61 0.05 12.12
N PRO A 178 -20.35 -0.90 11.20
CA PRO A 178 -19.01 -1.06 10.62
C PRO A 178 -18.62 0.20 9.81
N CYS A 179 -17.33 0.52 9.81
CA CYS A 179 -16.80 1.71 9.15
C CYS A 179 -15.84 1.32 8.04
N ALA A 180 -15.93 2.00 6.90
CA ALA A 180 -14.96 1.94 5.83
C ALA A 180 -14.21 3.27 5.75
N VAL A 181 -12.96 3.28 6.19
CA VAL A 181 -12.11 4.48 6.23
C VAL A 181 -11.15 4.46 5.05
N PHE A 182 -11.26 5.42 4.15
CA PHE A 182 -10.35 5.62 3.03
C PHE A 182 -9.41 6.78 3.34
N SER A 183 -8.11 6.52 3.35
CA SER A 183 -7.14 7.59 3.43
C SER A 183 -6.99 8.28 2.07
N ALA A 184 -6.75 9.58 2.08
CA ALA A 184 -6.45 10.39 0.91
C ALA A 184 -5.31 11.34 1.24
N GLY A 185 -4.51 11.68 0.23
CA GLY A 185 -3.37 12.58 0.42
C GLY A 185 -2.20 12.26 -0.48
N ALA A 186 -1.47 13.31 -0.84
CA ALA A 186 -0.33 13.23 -1.76
C ALA A 186 0.77 12.27 -1.26
N ILE A 187 1.62 11.79 -2.19
CA ILE A 187 2.78 10.98 -1.82
C ILE A 187 3.69 11.77 -0.87
N GLY A 188 4.05 11.17 0.27
CA GLY A 188 4.93 11.81 1.26
C GLY A 188 4.18 12.68 2.29
N VAL A 189 2.86 12.81 2.19
CA VAL A 189 2.08 13.66 3.12
C VAL A 189 2.00 13.07 4.53
N GLY A 190 2.36 11.80 4.70
CA GLY A 190 2.40 11.12 5.99
C GLY A 190 1.07 10.49 6.43
N LYS A 191 0.26 9.99 5.48
CA LYS A 191 -1.02 9.31 5.76
C LYS A 191 -0.92 8.24 6.86
N SER A 192 0.01 7.31 6.71
CA SER A 192 0.18 6.21 7.68
C SER A 192 0.59 6.72 9.06
N TYR A 193 1.39 7.80 9.12
CA TYR A 193 1.73 8.48 10.38
C TYR A 193 0.51 9.13 11.01
N THR A 194 -0.29 9.87 10.23
CA THR A 194 -1.53 10.49 10.68
C THR A 194 -2.57 9.48 11.16
N VAL A 195 -2.73 8.36 10.46
CA VAL A 195 -3.61 7.24 10.88
C VAL A 195 -3.15 6.69 12.23
N GLY A 196 -1.84 6.49 12.43
CA GLY A 196 -1.29 6.07 13.70
C GLY A 196 -1.53 7.07 14.82
N TRP A 197 -1.29 8.34 14.54
CA TRP A 197 -1.54 9.42 15.49
C TRP A 197 -3.02 9.47 15.89
N LEU A 198 -3.97 9.42 14.94
CA LEU A 198 -5.42 9.40 15.25
C LEU A 198 -5.80 8.23 16.15
N ALA A 199 -5.22 7.06 15.90
CA ALA A 199 -5.49 5.87 16.69
C ALA A 199 -4.86 5.95 18.09
N ASP A 200 -3.65 6.51 18.21
CA ASP A 200 -2.96 6.71 19.48
C ASP A 200 -3.63 7.79 20.34
N GLN A 201 -4.21 8.82 19.73
CA GLN A 201 -5.05 9.82 20.39
C GLN A 201 -6.46 9.29 20.77
N GLY A 202 -6.81 8.05 20.41
CA GLY A 202 -8.12 7.47 20.69
C GLY A 202 -9.26 8.09 19.88
N LEU A 203 -8.93 8.79 18.79
CA LEU A 203 -9.90 9.50 17.93
C LEU A 203 -10.57 8.55 16.94
N MET A 204 -9.81 7.56 16.48
CA MET A 204 -10.31 6.50 15.60
C MET A 204 -9.70 5.16 16.02
N PRO A 205 -10.01 4.64 17.22
CA PRO A 205 -9.34 3.45 17.75
C PRO A 205 -9.68 2.17 16.97
N SER A 206 -10.84 2.14 16.28
CA SER A 206 -11.22 1.05 15.37
C SER A 206 -10.27 0.87 14.19
N LEU A 207 -9.44 1.87 13.85
CA LEU A 207 -8.42 1.72 12.80
C LEU A 207 -7.42 0.59 13.14
N ILE A 208 -7.15 0.37 14.43
CA ILE A 208 -6.21 -0.67 14.89
C ILE A 208 -6.83 -2.07 14.80
N SER A 209 -8.16 -2.22 14.96
CA SER A 209 -8.85 -3.50 14.84
C SER A 209 -9.38 -3.77 13.42
N SER A 210 -9.47 -2.76 12.57
CA SER A 210 -9.93 -2.89 11.19
C SER A 210 -9.02 -3.76 10.31
N VAL A 211 -9.59 -4.33 9.25
CA VAL A 211 -8.81 -4.92 8.15
C VAL A 211 -8.04 -3.79 7.49
N TYR A 212 -6.71 -3.82 7.63
CA TYR A 212 -5.83 -2.79 7.10
C TYR A 212 -5.38 -3.17 5.68
N ILE A 213 -5.86 -2.42 4.69
CA ILE A 213 -5.65 -2.69 3.27
C ILE A 213 -4.69 -1.64 2.74
N ASP A 214 -3.45 -2.05 2.45
CA ASP A 214 -2.42 -1.18 1.89
C ASP A 214 -1.72 -1.89 0.74
N PRO A 215 -1.87 -1.42 -0.51
CA PRO A 215 -1.23 -2.07 -1.66
C PRO A 215 0.30 -2.07 -1.58
N ASP A 216 0.95 -1.11 -0.88
CA ASP A 216 2.39 -1.13 -0.64
C ASP A 216 2.78 -2.29 0.30
N ILE A 217 1.92 -2.66 1.27
CA ILE A 217 2.16 -3.80 2.17
C ILE A 217 1.88 -5.11 1.42
N ILE A 218 0.77 -5.18 0.69
CA ILE A 218 0.39 -6.36 -0.09
C ILE A 218 1.48 -6.70 -1.10
N ALA A 219 1.95 -5.72 -1.87
CA ALA A 219 3.04 -5.93 -2.84
C ALA A 219 4.30 -6.52 -2.20
N ARG A 220 4.64 -6.10 -0.97
CA ARG A 220 5.79 -6.61 -0.21
C ARG A 220 5.59 -8.01 0.38
N GLY A 221 4.34 -8.43 0.52
CA GLY A 221 3.95 -9.78 0.95
C GLY A 221 4.03 -10.80 -0.18
N MET A 222 4.01 -10.37 -1.45
CA MET A 222 4.02 -11.27 -2.61
C MET A 222 5.36 -12.02 -2.74
N PRO A 223 5.35 -13.31 -3.15
CA PRO A 223 6.53 -14.18 -3.09
C PRO A 223 7.68 -13.72 -4.00
N GLU A 224 7.36 -13.05 -5.11
CA GLU A 224 8.35 -12.53 -6.06
C GLU A 224 8.93 -11.16 -5.69
N TRP A 225 8.38 -10.47 -4.65
CA TRP A 225 8.81 -9.12 -4.28
C TRP A 225 10.32 -9.00 -4.15
N GLN A 226 10.94 -9.89 -3.35
CA GLN A 226 12.38 -9.84 -3.11
C GLN A 226 13.17 -10.07 -4.41
N GLY A 227 12.69 -10.93 -5.30
CA GLY A 227 13.37 -11.17 -6.55
C GLY A 227 13.34 -9.97 -7.49
N TYR A 228 12.25 -9.19 -7.53
CA TYR A 228 12.25 -7.92 -8.26
C TYR A 228 13.24 -6.91 -7.65
N GLN A 229 13.30 -6.82 -6.32
CA GLN A 229 14.27 -5.96 -5.65
C GLN A 229 15.72 -6.36 -6.00
N ASP A 230 15.99 -7.67 -6.08
CA ASP A 230 17.32 -8.19 -6.40
C ASP A 230 17.72 -7.97 -7.87
N HIS A 231 16.78 -8.11 -8.81
CA HIS A 231 17.06 -8.03 -10.26
C HIS A 231 16.93 -6.62 -10.86
N LEU A 232 15.98 -5.82 -10.37
CA LEU A 232 15.67 -4.49 -10.90
C LEU A 232 16.14 -3.35 -9.96
N GLY A 233 16.59 -3.71 -8.76
CA GLY A 233 17.01 -2.78 -7.72
C GLY A 233 15.85 -2.24 -6.88
N HIS A 234 16.20 -1.50 -5.82
CA HIS A 234 15.25 -0.88 -4.88
C HIS A 234 14.51 0.36 -5.42
N GLY A 235 14.50 0.55 -6.73
CA GLY A 235 13.87 1.69 -7.40
C GLY A 235 12.36 1.51 -7.63
N PRO A 236 11.71 2.52 -8.26
CA PRO A 236 10.30 2.44 -8.65
C PRO A 236 9.99 1.17 -9.45
N ASN A 237 10.92 0.76 -10.31
CA ASN A 237 10.80 -0.40 -11.19
C ASN A 237 10.36 -1.67 -10.43
N GLY A 238 11.07 -2.07 -9.37
CA GLY A 238 10.75 -3.32 -8.66
C GLY A 238 9.43 -3.27 -7.89
N HIS A 239 9.01 -2.09 -7.44
CA HIS A 239 7.74 -1.91 -6.73
C HIS A 239 6.54 -1.94 -7.69
N GLU A 240 6.68 -1.29 -8.85
CA GLU A 240 5.65 -1.22 -9.89
C GLU A 240 5.30 -2.61 -10.45
N MET A 241 6.25 -3.56 -10.45
CA MET A 241 6.02 -4.92 -10.95
C MET A 241 4.93 -5.68 -10.19
N CYS A 242 4.78 -5.44 -8.89
CA CYS A 242 3.77 -6.09 -8.06
C CYS A 242 2.50 -5.24 -7.91
N LEU A 243 2.56 -3.94 -8.21
CA LEU A 243 1.56 -2.97 -7.74
C LEU A 243 0.17 -3.19 -8.32
N LYS A 244 0.07 -3.58 -9.60
CA LYS A 244 -1.23 -3.83 -10.24
C LYS A 244 -1.98 -4.99 -9.57
N GLU A 245 -1.29 -6.11 -9.36
CA GLU A 245 -1.89 -7.28 -8.68
C GLU A 245 -2.14 -7.02 -7.18
N ALA A 246 -1.28 -6.25 -6.52
CA ALA A 246 -1.54 -5.78 -5.16
C ALA A 246 -2.82 -4.91 -5.08
N GLY A 247 -3.13 -4.16 -6.15
CA GLY A 247 -4.40 -3.47 -6.34
C GLY A 247 -5.59 -4.42 -6.41
N LEU A 248 -5.51 -5.48 -7.22
CA LEU A 248 -6.53 -6.53 -7.27
C LEU A 248 -6.79 -7.13 -5.88
N ILE A 249 -5.73 -7.54 -5.19
CA ILE A 249 -5.83 -8.14 -3.85
C ILE A 249 -6.43 -7.15 -2.85
N SER A 250 -6.13 -5.86 -2.99
CA SER A 250 -6.71 -4.79 -2.16
C SER A 250 -8.24 -4.68 -2.38
N GLU A 251 -8.71 -4.75 -3.62
CA GLU A 251 -10.14 -4.74 -3.95
C GLU A 251 -10.85 -6.01 -3.46
N LEU A 252 -10.22 -7.19 -3.65
CA LEU A 252 -10.74 -8.46 -3.11
C LEU A 252 -10.87 -8.40 -1.59
N ALA A 253 -9.83 -7.93 -0.91
CA ALA A 253 -9.84 -7.77 0.54
C ALA A 253 -10.92 -6.81 1.01
N LEU A 254 -11.12 -5.69 0.30
CA LEU A 254 -12.16 -4.73 0.60
C LEU A 254 -13.52 -5.43 0.55
N TRP A 255 -13.90 -6.03 -0.59
CA TRP A 255 -15.21 -6.64 -0.75
C TRP A 255 -15.46 -7.83 0.19
N ALA A 256 -14.48 -8.70 0.37
CA ALA A 256 -14.58 -9.83 1.31
C ALA A 256 -14.77 -9.36 2.76
N SER A 257 -14.10 -8.27 3.16
CA SER A 257 -14.27 -7.67 4.49
C SER A 257 -15.64 -7.02 4.66
N LEU A 258 -16.12 -6.32 3.62
CA LEU A 258 -17.44 -5.69 3.61
C LEU A 258 -18.57 -6.71 3.73
N GLU A 259 -18.43 -7.87 3.09
CA GLU A 259 -19.38 -8.98 3.20
C GLU A 259 -19.44 -9.59 4.61
N LYS A 260 -18.31 -9.63 5.31
CA LYS A 260 -18.22 -10.10 6.70
C LYS A 260 -18.69 -9.08 7.74
N GLY A 261 -19.03 -7.85 7.34
CA GLY A 261 -19.41 -6.81 8.29
C GLY A 261 -18.24 -6.26 9.12
N LEU A 262 -16.99 -6.48 8.68
CA LEU A 262 -15.79 -5.98 9.35
C LEU A 262 -15.51 -4.53 8.98
N SER A 263 -14.97 -3.75 9.92
CA SER A 263 -14.45 -2.41 9.59
C SER A 263 -13.16 -2.52 8.78
N VAL A 264 -12.98 -1.60 7.83
CA VAL A 264 -11.83 -1.57 6.92
C VAL A 264 -11.14 -0.22 6.97
N CYS A 265 -9.81 -0.22 6.87
CA CYS A 265 -9.01 0.98 6.65
C CYS A 265 -8.16 0.78 5.38
N VAL A 266 -8.47 1.56 4.35
CA VAL A 266 -7.83 1.47 3.02
C VAL A 266 -6.83 2.62 2.87
N ASP A 267 -5.53 2.29 2.75
CA ASP A 267 -4.47 3.28 2.48
C ASP A 267 -4.45 3.60 0.97
N SER A 268 -5.20 4.62 0.55
CA SER A 268 -5.31 5.03 -0.85
C SER A 268 -4.58 6.35 -1.11
N SER A 269 -4.14 6.54 -2.35
CA SER A 269 -3.69 7.86 -2.81
C SER A 269 -4.85 8.74 -3.26
N LEU A 270 -6.02 8.15 -3.51
CA LEU A 270 -7.22 8.82 -4.04
C LEU A 270 -6.94 9.67 -5.30
N ARG A 271 -6.04 9.22 -6.19
CA ARG A 271 -5.69 10.00 -7.40
C ARG A 271 -6.78 9.99 -8.47
N ASP A 272 -7.52 8.89 -8.59
CA ASP A 272 -8.61 8.76 -9.55
C ASP A 272 -9.95 9.05 -8.85
N GLY A 273 -10.40 10.30 -8.85
CA GLY A 273 -11.62 10.71 -8.17
C GLY A 273 -12.87 10.04 -8.74
N ALA A 274 -12.96 9.92 -10.06
CA ALA A 274 -14.08 9.30 -10.76
C ALA A 274 -14.24 7.82 -10.40
N TRP A 275 -13.14 7.05 -10.40
CA TRP A 275 -13.18 5.65 -9.98
C TRP A 275 -13.57 5.51 -8.50
N HIS A 276 -12.99 6.33 -7.61
CA HIS A 276 -13.34 6.27 -6.18
C HIS A 276 -14.79 6.67 -5.92
N ARG A 277 -15.33 7.66 -6.65
CA ARG A 277 -16.75 8.01 -6.57
C ARG A 277 -17.64 6.81 -6.88
N GLN A 278 -17.35 6.09 -7.98
CA GLN A 278 -18.12 4.90 -8.36
C GLN A 278 -18.01 3.81 -7.29
N LEU A 279 -16.80 3.54 -6.79
CA LEU A 279 -16.60 2.60 -5.69
C LEU A 279 -17.40 2.99 -4.44
N PHE A 280 -17.35 4.26 -4.04
CA PHE A 280 -18.03 4.77 -2.85
C PHE A 280 -19.55 4.69 -2.99
N GLN A 281 -20.09 5.06 -4.15
CA GLN A 281 -21.52 4.91 -4.46
C GLN A 281 -21.94 3.44 -4.39
N LYS A 282 -21.16 2.55 -5.00
CA LYS A 282 -21.41 1.11 -4.99
C LYS A 282 -21.40 0.52 -3.56
N ILE A 283 -20.44 0.91 -2.72
CA ILE A 283 -20.42 0.53 -1.29
C ILE A 283 -21.68 1.05 -0.59
N CYS A 284 -22.03 2.33 -0.79
CA CYS A 284 -23.22 2.90 -0.18
C CYS A 284 -24.51 2.18 -0.59
N GLU A 285 -24.64 1.79 -1.86
CA GLU A 285 -25.81 1.06 -2.38
C GLU A 285 -25.87 -0.39 -1.90
N GLN A 286 -24.75 -1.12 -1.96
CA GLN A 286 -24.71 -2.55 -1.68
C GLN A 286 -24.51 -2.88 -0.19
N ARG A 287 -23.97 -1.95 0.59
CA ARG A 287 -23.60 -2.13 2.01
C ARG A 287 -24.07 -0.94 2.85
N PRO A 288 -25.38 -0.66 2.91
CA PRO A 288 -25.92 0.54 3.57
C PRO A 288 -25.67 0.61 5.08
N GLN A 289 -25.30 -0.51 5.72
CA GLN A 289 -24.90 -0.56 7.11
C GLN A 289 -23.51 0.05 7.37
N TYR A 290 -22.70 0.26 6.33
CA TYR A 290 -21.37 0.83 6.46
C TYR A 290 -21.40 2.35 6.54
N ARG A 291 -20.59 2.88 7.45
CA ARG A 291 -20.23 4.29 7.49
C ARG A 291 -18.99 4.52 6.64
N LEU A 292 -19.12 5.31 5.59
CA LEU A 292 -18.03 5.66 4.71
C LEU A 292 -17.33 6.93 5.19
N THR A 293 -16.05 6.83 5.50
CA THR A 293 -15.24 7.94 6.00
C THR A 293 -14.07 8.21 5.05
N LEU A 294 -13.92 9.46 4.62
CA LEU A 294 -12.74 9.95 3.92
C LEU A 294 -11.82 10.69 4.87
N LEU A 295 -10.61 10.15 5.09
CA LEU A 295 -9.56 10.79 5.87
C LEU A 295 -8.54 11.44 4.93
N HIS A 296 -8.69 12.75 4.69
CA HIS A 296 -7.78 13.52 3.86
C HIS A 296 -6.67 14.14 4.69
N VAL A 297 -5.44 13.71 4.42
CA VAL A 297 -4.24 14.24 5.06
C VAL A 297 -3.59 15.25 4.14
N GLU A 298 -3.40 16.46 4.66
CA GLU A 298 -2.83 17.61 3.95
C GLU A 298 -1.62 18.19 4.69
N VAL A 299 -0.93 19.10 4.02
CA VAL A 299 0.09 19.99 4.58
C VAL A 299 -0.22 21.40 4.09
N ALA A 300 0.36 22.42 4.72
CA ALA A 300 0.08 23.81 4.37
C ALA A 300 0.35 24.08 2.89
N GLU A 301 -0.62 24.71 2.21
CA GLU A 301 -0.61 24.90 0.74
C GLU A 301 0.69 25.56 0.24
N ALA A 302 1.17 26.58 0.95
CA ALA A 302 2.41 27.29 0.62
C ALA A 302 3.67 26.42 0.69
N GLU A 303 3.64 25.29 1.40
CA GLU A 303 4.80 24.42 1.65
C GLU A 303 4.61 23.00 1.11
N VAL A 304 3.51 22.71 0.41
CA VAL A 304 3.13 21.35 -0.05
C VAL A 304 4.29 20.64 -0.71
N VAL A 305 4.79 21.13 -1.85
CA VAL A 305 5.78 20.36 -2.61
C VAL A 305 7.12 20.25 -1.87
N PRO A 306 7.71 21.34 -1.31
CA PRO A 306 8.97 21.23 -0.55
C PRO A 306 8.91 20.24 0.62
N VAL A 307 7.81 20.24 1.40
CA VAL A 307 7.65 19.31 2.53
C VAL A 307 7.56 17.86 2.05
N LEU A 308 6.79 17.60 0.99
CA LEU A 308 6.63 16.26 0.43
C LEU A 308 7.94 15.72 -0.15
N LEU A 309 8.72 16.53 -0.88
CA LEU A 309 10.01 16.14 -1.44
C LEU A 309 11.00 15.80 -0.33
N ARG A 310 11.16 16.66 0.67
CA ARG A 310 12.03 16.41 1.83
C ARG A 310 11.67 15.11 2.55
N ARG A 311 10.37 14.86 2.78
CA ARG A 311 9.89 13.63 3.43
C ARG A 311 10.16 12.40 2.56
N ALA A 312 9.97 12.51 1.24
CA ALA A 312 10.26 11.44 0.31
C ALA A 312 11.76 11.10 0.25
N GLU A 313 12.63 12.11 0.29
CA GLU A 313 14.08 11.93 0.39
C GLU A 313 14.49 11.25 1.69
N ALA A 314 13.96 11.70 2.83
CA ALA A 314 14.21 11.06 4.12
C ALA A 314 13.77 9.58 4.12
N ARG A 315 12.59 9.28 3.56
CA ARG A 315 12.12 7.90 3.39
C ARG A 315 12.99 7.11 2.42
N ALA A 316 13.46 7.71 1.34
CA ALA A 316 14.35 7.06 0.39
C ALA A 316 15.70 6.71 1.04
N ALA A 317 16.24 7.59 1.89
CA ALA A 317 17.46 7.33 2.64
C ALA A 317 17.30 6.17 3.64
N GLN A 318 16.13 6.03 4.25
CA GLN A 318 15.84 4.95 5.19
C GLN A 318 15.55 3.62 4.48
N SER A 319 14.63 3.63 3.51
CA SER A 319 14.06 2.42 2.91
C SER A 319 14.73 1.99 1.59
N GLY A 320 15.56 2.86 1.00
CA GLY A 320 16.07 2.69 -0.36
C GLY A 320 15.05 3.02 -1.47
N ARG A 321 13.75 3.16 -1.14
CA ARG A 321 12.70 3.47 -2.12
C ARG A 321 12.72 4.94 -2.52
N LYS A 322 13.30 5.24 -3.68
CA LYS A 322 13.23 6.57 -4.29
C LYS A 322 11.93 6.75 -5.06
N VAL A 323 11.15 7.77 -4.70
CA VAL A 323 9.97 8.19 -5.47
C VAL A 323 10.39 9.29 -6.44
N PRO A 324 10.05 9.21 -7.74
CA PRO A 324 10.30 10.30 -8.68
C PRO A 324 9.63 11.61 -8.24
N GLU A 325 10.36 12.72 -8.30
CA GLU A 325 9.85 14.05 -7.94
C GLU A 325 8.58 14.42 -8.72
N GLU A 326 8.55 14.11 -10.03
CA GLU A 326 7.38 14.34 -10.89
C GLU A 326 6.13 13.61 -10.37
N ALA A 327 6.27 12.39 -9.85
CA ALA A 327 5.16 11.65 -9.26
C ALA A 327 4.62 12.33 -7.99
N ILE A 328 5.50 12.94 -7.19
CA ILE A 328 5.13 13.70 -5.98
C ILE A 328 4.38 14.97 -6.38
N ARG A 329 4.91 15.75 -7.33
CA ARG A 329 4.27 16.99 -7.82
C ARG A 329 2.90 16.70 -8.43
N ARG A 330 2.81 15.69 -9.29
CA ARG A 330 1.54 15.24 -9.88
C ARG A 330 0.54 14.82 -8.81
N SER A 331 0.99 14.03 -7.81
CA SER A 331 0.11 13.61 -6.72
C SER A 331 -0.37 14.80 -5.88
N ALA A 332 0.46 15.81 -5.66
CA ALA A 332 0.06 17.02 -4.94
C ALA A 332 -0.97 17.84 -5.72
N ALA A 333 -0.87 17.89 -7.05
CA ALA A 333 -1.80 18.61 -7.91
C ALA A 333 -3.16 17.90 -8.06
N VAL A 334 -3.17 16.57 -8.19
CA VAL A 334 -4.37 15.79 -8.54
C VAL A 334 -5.25 15.46 -7.32
N VAL A 335 -4.66 15.18 -6.16
CA VAL A 335 -5.43 14.70 -5.00
C VAL A 335 -6.51 15.68 -4.54
N PRO A 336 -6.29 17.01 -4.49
CA PRO A 336 -7.34 17.95 -4.07
C PRO A 336 -8.61 17.89 -4.93
N SER A 337 -8.48 17.80 -6.25
CA SER A 337 -9.64 17.67 -7.14
C SER A 337 -10.35 16.33 -6.94
N SER A 338 -9.59 15.24 -6.80
CA SER A 338 -10.15 13.91 -6.58
C SER A 338 -10.87 13.79 -5.23
N VAL A 339 -10.39 14.48 -4.18
CA VAL A 339 -11.11 14.60 -2.89
C VAL A 339 -12.41 15.36 -3.07
N ALA A 340 -12.40 16.49 -3.81
CA ALA A 340 -13.61 17.28 -4.06
C ALA A 340 -14.68 16.50 -4.85
N GLU A 341 -14.28 15.58 -5.72
CA GLU A 341 -15.20 14.74 -6.50
C GLU A 341 -15.97 13.72 -5.65
N VAL A 342 -15.42 13.31 -4.50
CA VAL A 342 -15.97 12.23 -3.67
C VAL A 342 -16.48 12.69 -2.31
N CYS A 343 -16.21 13.94 -1.90
CA CYS A 343 -16.51 14.38 -0.54
C CYS A 343 -18.02 14.42 -0.22
N ASP A 344 -18.87 14.57 -1.23
CA ASP A 344 -20.34 14.58 -1.11
C ASP A 344 -20.98 13.18 -1.09
N VAL A 345 -20.22 12.12 -1.40
CA VAL A 345 -20.73 10.74 -1.36
C VAL A 345 -20.36 9.98 -0.09
N VAL A 346 -19.45 10.51 0.73
CA VAL A 346 -19.06 9.91 2.01
C VAL A 346 -19.95 10.40 3.15
N ASP A 347 -20.10 9.58 4.20
CA ASP A 347 -20.89 9.96 5.39
C ASP A 347 -20.09 10.93 6.29
N LEU A 348 -18.76 10.80 6.28
CA LEU A 348 -17.83 11.64 7.03
C LEU A 348 -16.59 12.00 6.21
N TYR A 349 -16.29 13.29 6.15
CA TYR A 349 -15.04 13.82 5.64
C TYR A 349 -14.22 14.41 6.79
N VAL A 350 -13.04 13.86 7.03
CA VAL A 350 -12.07 14.34 8.03
C VAL A 350 -10.84 14.87 7.32
N ARG A 351 -10.52 16.13 7.56
CA ARG A 351 -9.32 16.79 7.05
C ARG A 351 -8.32 16.93 8.17
N VAL A 352 -7.12 16.40 7.98
CA VAL A 352 -6.05 16.42 8.99
C VAL A 352 -4.83 17.09 8.41
N HIS A 353 -4.37 18.13 9.09
CA HIS A 353 -3.16 18.83 8.70
C HIS A 353 -1.95 18.19 9.38
N ASN A 354 -1.06 17.58 8.59
CA ASN A 354 0.13 16.88 9.06
C ASN A 354 1.39 17.73 8.94
N GLY A 355 1.42 18.83 9.69
CA GLY A 355 2.59 19.68 9.88
C GLY A 355 3.10 20.44 8.65
N GLY A 356 4.14 21.25 8.87
CA GLY A 356 4.83 22.04 7.84
C GLY A 356 6.35 21.80 7.86
N MET A 357 7.14 22.81 7.50
CA MET A 357 8.61 22.73 7.52
C MET A 357 9.21 22.50 8.93
N LYS A 358 8.51 22.87 10.00
CA LYS A 358 8.98 22.67 11.39
C LYS A 358 8.92 21.20 11.78
N GLU A 359 10.08 20.61 12.06
CA GLU A 359 10.20 19.24 12.56
C GLU A 359 9.53 19.12 13.94
N GLY A 360 8.79 18.03 14.16
CA GLY A 360 8.09 17.78 15.42
C GLY A 360 6.68 18.38 15.53
N SER A 361 6.14 19.04 14.51
CA SER A 361 4.73 19.45 14.54
C SER A 361 3.81 18.22 14.46
N GLU A 362 3.01 17.99 15.50
CA GLU A 362 2.03 16.91 15.50
C GLU A 362 0.89 17.18 14.49
N PRO A 363 0.26 16.13 13.94
CA PRO A 363 -0.96 16.29 13.16
C PRO A 363 -2.07 16.93 14.01
N TYR A 364 -3.01 17.61 13.36
CA TYR A 364 -4.24 18.05 14.00
C TYR A 364 -5.42 18.02 13.04
N ILE A 365 -6.64 17.82 13.57
CA ILE A 365 -7.87 17.83 12.77
C ILE A 365 -8.14 19.28 12.35
N ALA A 366 -8.02 19.56 11.06
CA ALA A 366 -8.26 20.87 10.44
C ALA A 366 -9.66 20.98 9.84
N GLY A 367 -10.39 19.87 9.74
CA GLY A 367 -11.70 19.80 9.10
C GLY A 367 -12.50 18.55 9.47
N LEU A 368 -13.81 18.68 9.63
CA LEU A 368 -14.78 17.62 9.81
C LEU A 368 -16.12 18.06 9.19
N CYS A 369 -16.63 17.27 8.25
CA CYS A 369 -17.92 17.48 7.61
C CYS A 369 -18.67 16.16 7.59
N ALA A 370 -19.85 16.12 8.19
CA ALA A 370 -20.76 14.98 8.17
C ALA A 370 -21.95 15.29 7.25
N ARG A 371 -22.42 14.29 6.49
CA ARG A 371 -23.48 14.48 5.50
C ARG A 371 -24.87 14.75 6.11
N ASP A 372 -25.16 14.16 7.27
CA ASP A 372 -26.51 14.13 7.86
C ASP A 372 -26.75 15.17 8.96
N GLU A 373 -25.76 15.99 9.30
CA GLU A 373 -25.93 17.11 10.23
C GLU A 373 -26.03 18.41 9.42
N ASP A 374 -27.02 19.25 9.72
CA ASP A 374 -27.13 20.63 9.22
C ASP A 374 -25.73 21.22 9.18
N SER A 375 -25.24 21.52 7.97
CA SER A 375 -23.84 21.61 7.58
C SER A 375 -23.12 22.85 8.15
N ALA A 376 -23.36 23.18 9.41
CA ALA A 376 -22.59 24.13 10.18
C ALA A 376 -21.15 23.62 10.21
N ARG A 377 -20.26 24.33 9.51
CA ARG A 377 -18.82 24.14 9.56
C ARG A 377 -18.38 24.13 11.04
N LEU A 378 -18.03 22.96 11.55
CA LEU A 378 -17.60 22.77 12.94
C LEU A 378 -16.12 23.17 13.07
N PHE A 379 -15.75 24.44 12.90
CA PHE A 379 -14.35 24.88 12.98
C PHE A 379 -14.09 26.12 13.83
N SER A 380 -13.05 26.04 14.67
CA SER A 380 -12.05 27.10 14.88
C SER A 380 -10.66 26.47 15.10
N ASP A 381 -9.60 27.27 14.92
CA ASP A 381 -8.19 26.86 15.06
C ASP A 381 -7.73 26.74 16.53
N SER A 382 -8.64 26.83 17.50
CA SER A 382 -8.29 26.81 18.93
C SER A 382 -7.98 25.38 19.42
N ALA A 383 -7.10 25.26 20.43
CA ALA A 383 -6.81 23.97 21.07
C ALA A 383 -8.05 23.38 21.79
N GLU A 384 -8.95 24.23 22.29
CA GLU A 384 -10.21 23.78 22.90
C GLU A 384 -11.14 23.16 21.85
N ASP A 385 -11.14 23.71 20.64
CA ASP A 385 -11.92 23.21 19.52
C ASP A 385 -11.39 21.86 19.02
N GLN A 386 -10.08 21.62 19.08
CA GLN A 386 -9.50 20.31 18.74
C GLN A 386 -9.99 19.21 19.69
N LYS A 387 -10.07 19.48 20.99
CA LYS A 387 -10.62 18.53 21.97
C LYS A 387 -12.12 18.29 21.74
N ALA A 388 -12.88 19.34 21.42
CA ALA A 388 -14.29 19.21 21.09
C ALA A 388 -14.53 18.44 19.78
N ALA A 389 -13.75 18.72 18.74
CA ALA A 389 -13.77 18.00 17.46
C ALA A 389 -13.41 16.53 17.64
N SER A 390 -12.44 16.23 18.50
CA SER A 390 -12.05 14.88 18.89
C SER A 390 -13.20 14.09 19.53
N ALA A 391 -13.88 14.70 20.51
CA ALA A 391 -15.03 14.10 21.16
C ALA A 391 -16.20 13.87 20.19
N ARG A 392 -16.46 14.83 19.29
CA ARG A 392 -17.49 14.73 18.26
C ARG A 392 -17.16 13.69 17.19
N LEU A 393 -15.89 13.57 16.78
CA LEU A 393 -15.45 12.55 15.84
C LEU A 393 -15.68 11.15 16.40
N ALA A 394 -15.29 10.92 17.66
CA ALA A 394 -15.58 9.67 18.34
C ALA A 394 -17.09 9.43 18.38
N ASP A 395 -17.87 10.36 18.93
CA ASP A 395 -19.34 10.22 19.02
C ASP A 395 -19.99 9.96 17.67
N PHE A 396 -19.59 10.68 16.61
CA PHE A 396 -20.07 10.44 15.25
C PHE A 396 -19.80 9.01 14.83
N LEU A 397 -18.53 8.57 14.84
CA LEU A 397 -18.13 7.24 14.38
C LEU A 397 -18.85 6.09 15.09
N TRP A 398 -19.26 6.28 16.35
CA TRP A 398 -19.90 5.25 17.16
C TRP A 398 -21.44 5.26 17.12
N ARG A 399 -22.07 6.30 16.56
CA ARG A 399 -23.52 6.32 16.39
C ARG A 399 -23.97 5.26 15.37
N PRO A 400 -25.17 4.67 15.52
CA PRO A 400 -25.78 3.89 14.44
C PRO A 400 -25.97 4.75 13.18
N VAL A 401 -25.73 4.18 12.00
CA VAL A 401 -26.02 4.83 10.72
C VAL A 401 -27.53 5.03 10.58
N ARG A 402 -27.96 6.28 10.33
CA ARG A 402 -29.35 6.65 10.01
C ARG A 402 -29.36 7.15 8.57
N ARG A 403 -29.80 6.32 7.63
CA ARG A 403 -29.94 6.69 6.21
C ARG A 403 -31.40 6.90 5.84
#